data_AF-A0A2M7KUN4-F1
#
_entry.id   AF-A0A2M7KUN4-F1
#
_cell.length_a   1.000
_cell.length_b   1.000
_cell.length_c   1.000
_cell.angle_alpha   90.00
_cell.angle_beta   90.00
_cell.angle_gamma   90.00
#
_symmetry.space_group_name_H-M   'P 1'
#
loop_
_entity.id
_entity.type
_entity.pdbx_description
1 polymer ?
#
loop_
_entity_poly.entity_id
_entity_poly.type
_entity_poly.pdbx_seq_one_letter_code
_entity_poly.pdbx_strand_id
1 'polypeptide(L)'
;MGAAAAEEQSRATAQVLAELPPGLWLQVTHPGLDVPEMQAMRPAWDPAGESIARARAADTAMLTSDAVAAAIRENNLELVGYRDLHSAECQ
;
A
#
# COMPACT_ATOMS: atom_id res chain seq x y z
N MET A 1 -13.90 4.84 14.63
CA MET A 1 -14.11 4.71 13.17
C MET A 1 -12.83 4.30 12.40
N GLY A 2 -11.86 3.60 13.00
CA GLY A 2 -10.56 3.33 12.36
C GLY A 2 -10.47 2.04 11.52
N ALA A 3 -11.07 0.94 11.97
CA ALA A 3 -10.97 -0.36 11.29
C ALA A 3 -11.72 -0.40 9.94
N ALA A 4 -12.90 0.20 9.88
CA ALA A 4 -13.73 0.24 8.67
C ALA A 4 -13.04 0.97 7.49
N ALA A 5 -12.22 1.99 7.77
CA ALA A 5 -11.48 2.70 6.74
C ALA A 5 -10.31 1.87 6.18
N ALA A 6 -9.62 1.10 7.02
CA ALA A 6 -8.55 0.20 6.59
C ALA A 6 -9.09 -0.99 5.78
N GLU A 7 -10.25 -1.53 6.18
CA GLU A 7 -10.94 -2.58 5.44
C GLU A 7 -11.45 -2.09 4.07
N GLU A 8 -12.02 -0.87 4.02
CA GLU A 8 -12.38 -0.21 2.77
C GLU A 8 -11.18 -0.05 1.85
N GLN A 9 -10.06 0.46 2.36
CA GLN A 9 -8.84 0.65 1.59
C GLN A 9 -8.31 -0.67 1.04
N SER A 10 -8.32 -1.74 1.84
CA SER A 10 -7.91 -3.08 1.41
C SER A 10 -8.79 -3.61 0.27
N ARG A 11 -10.11 -3.44 0.38
CA ARG A 11 -11.06 -3.84 -0.67
C ARG A 11 -10.88 -3.03 -1.95
N ALA A 12 -10.72 -1.71 -1.82
CA ALA A 12 -10.47 -0.83 -2.96
C ALA A 12 -9.15 -1.20 -3.67
N THR A 13 -8.08 -1.49 -2.92
CA THR A 13 -6.82 -1.97 -3.50
C THR A 13 -6.99 -3.31 -4.21
N ALA A 14 -7.67 -4.29 -3.61
CA ALA A 14 -7.94 -5.57 -4.25
C ALA A 14 -8.70 -5.41 -5.57
N GLN A 15 -9.68 -4.49 -5.63
CA GLN A 15 -10.40 -4.17 -6.86
C GLN A 15 -9.48 -3.57 -7.93
N VAL A 16 -8.65 -2.59 -7.57
CA VAL A 16 -7.69 -1.98 -8.51
C VAL A 16 -6.75 -3.03 -9.09
N LEU A 17 -6.23 -3.94 -8.25
CA LEU A 17 -5.35 -5.02 -8.69
C LEU A 17 -6.02 -5.96 -9.70
N ALA A 18 -7.32 -6.22 -9.54
CA ALA A 18 -8.08 -7.06 -10.47
C ALA A 18 -8.36 -6.38 -11.82
N GLU A 19 -8.27 -5.06 -11.89
CA GLU A 19 -8.56 -4.25 -13.07
C GLU A 19 -7.27 -3.75 -13.77
N LEU A 20 -6.08 -4.09 -13.26
CA LEU A 20 -4.81 -3.68 -13.87
C LEU A 20 -4.67 -4.27 -15.28
N PRO A 21 -4.46 -3.45 -16.32
CA PRO A 21 -4.15 -3.99 -17.62
C PRO A 21 -2.69 -4.50 -17.64
N PRO A 22 -2.34 -5.37 -18.60
CA PRO A 22 -0.99 -5.90 -18.72
C PRO A 22 0.06 -4.79 -18.81
N GLY A 23 1.10 -4.89 -17.98
CA GLY A 23 2.18 -3.90 -17.96
C GLY A 23 2.98 -3.95 -16.67
N LEU A 24 3.96 -3.04 -16.57
CA LEU A 24 4.74 -2.81 -15.37
C LEU A 24 4.11 -1.69 -14.55
N TRP A 25 3.78 -1.98 -13.30
CA TRP A 25 3.14 -1.06 -12.37
C TRP A 25 4.00 -0.85 -11.13
N LEU A 26 3.99 0.37 -10.58
CA LEU A 26 4.68 0.71 -9.34
C LEU A 26 3.67 1.24 -8.32
N GLN A 27 3.61 0.60 -7.16
CA GLN A 27 2.82 1.08 -6.03
C GLN A 27 3.77 1.62 -4.95
N VAL A 28 3.57 2.88 -4.56
CA VAL A 28 4.31 3.51 -3.45
C VAL A 28 3.39 3.56 -2.23
N THR A 29 3.87 3.05 -1.11
CA THR A 29 3.16 3.03 0.17
C THR A 29 4.05 3.55 1.29
N HIS A 30 3.44 3.90 2.43
CA HIS A 30 4.13 4.38 3.61
C HIS A 30 3.69 3.60 4.86
N PRO A 31 3.89 2.28 4.92
CA PRO A 31 3.47 1.48 6.06
C PRO A 31 4.06 2.01 7.36
N GLY A 32 3.22 2.12 8.38
CA GLY A 32 3.58 2.52 9.72
C GLY A 32 2.58 2.03 10.76
N LEU A 33 2.84 2.35 12.03
CA LEU A 33 1.93 2.06 13.14
C LEU A 33 1.28 3.37 13.62
N ASP A 34 0.03 3.29 14.08
CA ASP A 34 -0.65 4.40 14.76
C ASP A 34 -0.22 4.45 16.23
N VAL A 35 0.99 4.92 16.47
CA VAL A 35 1.63 5.04 17.80
C VAL A 35 1.93 6.51 18.12
N PRO A 36 2.11 6.88 19.41
CA PRO A 36 2.34 8.28 19.81
C PRO A 36 3.46 8.98 19.03
N GLU A 37 4.55 8.26 18.72
CA GLU A 37 5.67 8.76 17.93
C GLU A 37 5.25 9.14 16.51
N MET A 38 4.44 8.31 15.85
CA MET A 38 3.91 8.59 14.52
C MET A 38 2.83 9.67 14.56
N GLN A 39 2.04 9.74 15.64
CA GLN A 39 1.01 10.75 15.86
C GLN A 39 1.59 12.17 15.98
N ALA A 40 2.87 12.31 16.32
CA ALA A 40 3.58 13.58 16.30
C ALA A 40 3.97 14.02 14.87
N MET A 41 3.95 13.12 13.88
CA MET A 41 4.34 13.44 12.51
C MET A 41 3.20 14.10 11.73
N ARG A 42 3.57 15.07 10.89
CA ARG A 42 2.70 15.78 9.95
C ARG A 42 3.32 15.76 8.55
N PRO A 43 2.52 15.79 7.48
CA PRO A 43 3.07 15.87 6.14
C PRO A 43 3.77 17.22 5.94
N ALA A 44 4.89 17.23 5.21
CA ALA A 44 5.67 18.46 5.00
C ALA A 44 4.87 19.55 4.25
N TRP A 45 3.90 19.14 3.42
CA TRP A 45 3.03 20.04 2.66
C TRP A 45 1.86 20.60 3.50
N ASP A 46 1.55 20.01 4.66
CA ASP A 46 0.57 20.54 5.61
C ASP A 46 1.04 20.32 7.07
N PRO A 47 1.96 21.17 7.55
CA PRO A 47 2.52 21.02 8.90
C PRO A 47 1.52 21.29 10.03
N ALA A 48 0.40 21.97 9.75
CA ALA A 48 -0.62 22.31 10.73
C ALA A 48 -1.82 21.36 10.72
N GLY A 49 -1.91 20.47 9.72
CA GLY A 49 -3.02 19.56 9.52
C GLY A 49 -3.03 18.33 10.41
N GLU A 50 -3.68 17.28 9.90
CA GLU A 50 -3.82 16.01 10.59
C GLU A 50 -2.53 15.18 10.60
N SER A 51 -2.41 14.30 11.60
CA SER A 51 -1.30 13.35 11.63
C SER A 51 -1.37 12.35 10.49
N ILE A 52 -0.20 12.00 9.95
CA ILE A 52 -0.06 10.90 8.97
C ILE A 52 -0.23 9.51 9.59
N ALA A 53 -0.28 9.39 10.92
CA ALA A 53 -0.24 8.11 11.61
C ALA A 53 -1.32 7.12 11.17
N ARG A 54 -2.57 7.60 11.10
CA ARG A 54 -3.71 6.77 10.67
C ARG A 54 -3.58 6.31 9.23
N ALA A 55 -3.17 7.20 8.33
CA ALA A 55 -2.96 6.86 6.92
C ALA A 55 -1.87 5.79 6.77
N ARG A 56 -0.76 5.92 7.49
CA ARG A 56 0.33 4.93 7.48
C ARG A 56 -0.06 3.58 8.10
N ALA A 57 -0.90 3.59 9.14
CA ALA A 57 -1.45 2.38 9.71
C ALA A 57 -2.42 1.68 8.76
N ALA A 58 -3.21 2.44 8.00
CA ALA A 58 -4.07 1.89 6.96
C ALA A 58 -3.26 1.25 5.82
N ASP A 59 -2.12 1.85 5.44
CA ASP A 59 -1.20 1.23 4.48
C ASP A 59 -0.66 -0.12 4.97
N THR A 60 -0.26 -0.21 6.23
CA THR A 60 0.17 -1.48 6.84
C THR A 60 -0.95 -2.52 6.78
N ALA A 61 -2.16 -2.16 7.22
CA ALA A 61 -3.30 -3.06 7.22
C ALA A 61 -3.64 -3.58 5.81
N MET A 62 -3.63 -2.68 4.82
CA MET A 62 -3.87 -3.00 3.41
C MET A 62 -2.82 -3.98 2.85
N LEU A 63 -1.53 -3.70 3.08
CA LEU A 63 -0.44 -4.57 2.63
C LEU A 63 -0.42 -5.95 3.31
N THR A 64 -0.95 -6.05 4.52
CA THR A 64 -1.04 -7.32 5.27
C THR A 64 -2.40 -8.00 5.18
N SER A 65 -3.32 -7.51 4.34
CA SER A 65 -4.67 -8.05 4.24
C SER A 65 -4.74 -9.31 3.38
N ASP A 66 -5.55 -10.28 3.81
CA ASP A 66 -5.80 -11.51 3.03
C ASP A 66 -6.48 -11.20 1.69
N ALA A 67 -7.33 -10.17 1.64
CA ALA A 67 -8.03 -9.76 0.43
C ALA A 67 -7.06 -9.28 -0.67
N VAL A 68 -6.07 -8.44 -0.31
CA VAL A 68 -5.05 -7.98 -1.27
C VAL A 68 -4.15 -9.14 -1.69
N ALA A 69 -3.75 -9.99 -0.74
CA ALA A 69 -2.94 -11.16 -1.06
C ALA A 69 -3.67 -12.16 -1.97
N ALA A 70 -4.98 -12.33 -1.80
CA ALA A 70 -5.82 -13.15 -2.69
C ALA A 70 -5.90 -12.52 -4.08
N ALA A 71 -6.17 -11.23 -4.19
CA ALA A 71 -6.25 -10.52 -5.47
C ALA A 71 -4.95 -10.64 -6.29
N ILE A 72 -3.78 -10.53 -5.65
CA ILE A 72 -2.48 -10.72 -6.33
C ILE A 72 -2.39 -12.12 -6.95
N ARG A 73 -2.77 -13.15 -6.20
CA ARG A 73 -2.69 -14.55 -6.66
C ARG A 73 -3.72 -14.86 -7.75
N GLU A 74 -4.97 -14.44 -7.55
CA GLU A 74 -6.08 -14.71 -8.47
C GLU A 74 -5.92 -14.02 -9.82
N ASN A 75 -5.26 -12.85 -9.85
CA ASN A 75 -5.02 -12.09 -11.08
C ASN A 75 -3.64 -12.37 -11.70
N ASN A 76 -2.90 -13.37 -11.20
CA ASN A 76 -1.56 -13.74 -11.69
C ASN A 76 -0.58 -12.56 -11.74
N LEU A 77 -0.62 -11.68 -10.73
CA LEU A 77 0.29 -10.56 -10.63
C LEU A 77 1.65 -11.03 -10.08
N GLU A 78 2.72 -10.71 -10.80
CA GLU A 78 4.08 -10.97 -10.35
C GLU A 78 4.61 -9.79 -9.54
N LEU A 79 4.95 -10.04 -8.27
CA LEU A 79 5.59 -9.03 -7.42
C LEU A 79 7.09 -9.00 -7.72
N VAL A 80 7.55 -7.89 -8.30
CA VAL A 80 8.96 -7.67 -8.64
C VAL A 80 9.58 -6.59 -7.76
N GLY A 81 10.84 -6.79 -7.40
CA GLY A 81 11.67 -5.78 -6.76
C GLY A 81 12.60 -5.10 -7.77
N TYR A 82 13.23 -3.99 -7.36
CA TYR A 82 14.19 -3.27 -8.21
C TYR A 82 15.36 -4.13 -8.71
N ARG A 83 15.74 -5.18 -7.96
CA ARG A 83 16.78 -6.11 -8.39
C ARG A 83 16.37 -6.92 -9.63
N ASP A 84 15.12 -7.32 -9.70
CA ASP A 84 14.60 -8.14 -10.80
C ASP A 84 14.58 -7.31 -12.10
N LEU A 85 14.20 -6.03 -11.98
CA LEU A 85 14.28 -5.06 -13.08
C LEU A 85 15.73 -4.86 -13.55
N HIS A 86 16.67 -4.64 -12.63
CA HIS A 86 18.07 -4.43 -12.99
C HIS A 86 18.71 -5.68 -13.63
N SER A 87 18.35 -6.87 -13.15
CA SER A 87 18.92 -8.13 -13.65
C SER A 87 18.40 -8.49 -15.05
N ALA A 88 17.18 -8.06 -15.38
CA ALA A 88 16.60 -8.25 -16.71
C ALA A 88 17.24 -7.36 -17.79
N GLU A 89 17.83 -6.21 -17.42
CA GLU A 89 18.49 -5.28 -18.35
C GLU A 89 19.92 -5.69 -18.73
N CYS A 90 20.54 -6.59 -17.96
CA CYS A 90 21.92 -7.06 -18.16
C CYS A 90 22.02 -8.43 -18.87
N GLN A 91 20.91 -8.93 -19.42
CA GLN A 91 20.85 -10.11 -20.28
C GLN A 91 20.75 -9.71 -21.76
#